data_AF-A0A930DP31-F1
#
_entry.id   AF-A0A930DP31-F1
#
_cell.length_a   1.000
_cell.length_b   1.000
_cell.length_c   1.000
_cell.angle_alpha   90.00
_cell.angle_beta   90.00
_cell.angle_gamma   90.00
#
_symmetry.space_group_name_H-M   'P 1'
#
loop_
_entity.id
_entity.type
_entity.pdbx_description
1 polymer ?
#
loop_
_entity_poly.entity_id
_entity_poly.type
_entity_poly.pdbx_seq_one_letter_code
_entity_poly.pdbx_strand_id
1 'polypeptide(L)' 'ENVRALTSAIEALQEKERLVISLYYVEELNMNQIAEVMEISQPRVSQLHSIAIRKLRKYMDEHGEG' A
#
# COMPACT_ATOMS: atom_id res chain seq x y z
N GLU A 1 -11.98 3.77 -16.07
CA GLU A 1 -10.57 3.57 -16.48
C GLU A 1 -9.64 3.55 -15.27
N ASN A 2 -9.51 4.68 -14.55
CA ASN A 2 -8.65 4.81 -13.37
C ASN A 2 -8.93 3.79 -12.24
N VAL A 3 -10.19 3.43 -12.01
CA VAL A 3 -10.54 2.41 -11.00
C VAL A 3 -9.93 1.05 -11.36
N ARG A 4 -9.96 0.65 -12.65
CA ARG A 4 -9.39 -0.63 -13.09
C ARG A 4 -7.86 -0.62 -12.97
N ALA A 5 -7.23 0.47 -13.40
CA ALA A 5 -5.77 0.63 -13.28
C ALA A 5 -5.32 0.59 -11.81
N LEU A 6 -6.06 1.25 -10.91
CA LEU A 6 -5.79 1.20 -9.48
C LEU A 6 -6.01 -0.20 -8.88
N THR A 7 -7.08 -0.89 -9.29
CA THR A 7 -7.31 -2.29 -8.86
C THR A 7 -6.13 -3.18 -9.25
N SER A 8 -5.68 -3.12 -10.52
CA SER A 8 -4.53 -3.89 -10.97
C SER A 8 -3.22 -3.48 -10.29
N ALA A 9 -3.04 -2.19 -9.98
CA ALA A 9 -1.91 -1.70 -9.21
C ALA A 9 -1.86 -2.29 -7.79
N ILE A 10 -3.02 -2.37 -7.12
CA ILE A 10 -3.15 -2.96 -5.78
C ILE A 10 -2.92 -4.48 -5.83
N GLU A 11 -3.39 -5.16 -6.88
CA GLU A 11 -3.14 -6.59 -7.10
C GLU A 11 -1.66 -6.92 -7.34
N ALA A 12 -0.89 -5.98 -7.91
CA ALA A 12 0.55 -6.13 -8.14
C ALA A 12 1.42 -5.91 -6.88
N LEU A 13 0.83 -5.44 -5.77
CA LEU A 13 1.53 -5.31 -4.49
C LEU A 13 1.82 -6.68 -3.87
N GLN A 14 2.93 -6.76 -3.15
CA GLN A 14 3.17 -7.93 -2.29
C GLN A 14 2.13 -7.96 -1.17
N GLU A 15 1.82 -9.16 -0.66
CA GLU A 15 0.81 -9.36 0.38
C GLU A 15 1.00 -8.43 1.59
N LYS A 16 2.24 -8.29 2.08
CA LYS A 16 2.57 -7.41 3.22
C LYS A 16 2.38 -5.92 2.91
N GLU A 17 2.65 -5.50 1.68
CA GLU A 17 2.47 -4.11 1.23
C GLU A 17 0.98 -3.78 1.14
N ARG A 18 0.20 -4.67 0.53
CA ARG A 18 -1.26 -4.55 0.43
C ARG A 18 -1.93 -4.55 1.80
N LEU A 19 -1.48 -5.41 2.72
CA LEU A 19 -2.00 -5.43 4.09
C LEU A 19 -1.74 -4.11 4.83
N VAL A 20 -0.53 -3.55 4.74
CA VAL A 20 -0.21 -2.24 5.34
C VAL A 20 -1.13 -1.13 4.80
N ILE A 21 -1.37 -1.10 3.49
CA ILE A 21 -2.26 -0.12 2.85
C ILE A 21 -3.71 -0.33 3.29
N SER A 22 -4.19 -1.58 3.39
CA SER A 22 -5.53 -1.88 3.89
C SER A 22 -5.72 -1.41 5.33
N LEU A 23 -4.79 -1.75 6.22
CA LEU A 23 -4.88 -1.36 7.63
C LEU A 23 -4.81 0.17 7.81
N TYR A 24 -4.03 0.86 6.97
CA TYR A 24 -3.90 2.31 7.07
C TYR A 24 -5.08 3.09 6.48
N TYR A 25 -5.55 2.72 5.29
CA TYR A 25 -6.56 3.50 4.56
C TYR A 25 -8.00 2.99 4.72
N VAL A 26 -8.18 1.70 5.04
CA VAL A 26 -9.53 1.10 5.21
C VAL A 26 -9.87 1.00 6.68
N GLU A 27 -8.96 0.45 7.49
CA GLU A 27 -9.18 0.28 8.94
C GLU A 27 -8.74 1.51 9.76
N GLU A 28 -8.25 2.57 9.10
CA GLU A 28 -7.82 3.84 9.70
C GLU A 28 -6.80 3.70 10.85
N LEU A 29 -5.99 2.62 10.85
CA LEU A 29 -4.97 2.40 11.85
C LEU A 29 -3.74 3.27 11.60
N ASN A 30 -3.14 3.79 12.69
CA ASN A 30 -1.86 4.47 12.60
C ASN A 30 -0.68 3.48 12.56
N MET A 31 0.52 3.97 12.20
CA MET A 31 1.70 3.13 12.00
C MET A 31 2.11 2.30 13.24
N ASN A 32 1.83 2.76 14.46
CA ASN A 32 2.11 2.01 15.68
C ASN A 32 1.11 0.86 15.88
N GLN A 33 -0.18 1.11 15.63
CA GLN A 33 -1.22 0.07 15.70
C GLN A 33 -1.00 -1.01 14.64
N ILE A 34 -0.60 -0.61 13.43
CA ILE A 34 -0.26 -1.55 12.36
C ILE A 34 0.97 -2.39 12.73
N ALA A 35 1.98 -1.78 13.36
CA ALA A 35 3.17 -2.49 13.82
C ALA A 35 2.82 -3.59 14.84
N GLU A 36 1.90 -3.30 15.75
CA GLU A 36 1.38 -4.28 16.71
C GLU A 36 0.60 -5.40 16.02
N VAL A 37 -0.36 -5.07 15.15
CA VAL A 37 -1.17 -6.05 14.40
C VAL A 37 -0.33 -6.97 13.52
N MET A 38 0.73 -6.43 12.91
CA MET A 38 1.59 -7.18 12.00
C MET A 38 2.83 -7.80 12.68
N GLU A 39 2.98 -7.62 13.99
CA GLU A 39 4.12 -8.09 14.79
C GLU A 39 5.50 -7.70 14.19
N ILE A 40 5.61 -6.46 13.72
CA ILE A 40 6.84 -5.89 13.16
C ILE A 40 7.11 -4.50 13.73
N SER A 41 8.33 -3.97 13.53
CA SER A 41 8.65 -2.63 14.00
C SER A 41 7.94 -1.53 13.19
N GLN A 42 7.59 -0.42 13.85
CA GLN A 42 7.00 0.75 13.17
C GLN A 42 7.83 1.26 11.97
N PRO A 43 9.18 1.33 12.04
CA PRO A 43 9.99 1.70 10.87
C PRO A 43 9.80 0.74 9.70
N ARG A 44 9.58 -0.56 9.97
CA ARG A 44 9.31 -1.55 8.93
C ARG A 44 7.93 -1.31 8.28
N VAL A 45 6.91 -0.95 9.06
CA VAL A 45 5.59 -0.55 8.53
C VAL A 45 5.74 0.66 7.62
N SER A 46 6.43 1.70 8.08
CA SER A 46 6.67 2.93 7.28
C SER A 46 7.38 2.64 5.96
N GLN A 47 8.36 1.73 5.96
CA GLN A 47 9.03 1.28 4.73
C GLN A 47 8.07 0.54 3.79
N LEU A 48 7.29 -0.41 4.30
CA LEU A 48 6.32 -1.17 3.51
C LEU A 48 5.27 -0.25 2.88
N HIS A 49 4.74 0.70 3.67
CA HIS A 49 3.83 1.74 3.18
C HIS A 49 4.48 2.57 2.06
N SER A 50 5.69 3.08 2.28
CA SER A 50 6.41 3.90 1.29
C SER A 50 6.68 3.14 -0.02
N ILE A 51 7.07 1.87 0.08
CA ILE A 51 7.29 1.00 -1.09
C ILE A 51 5.97 0.79 -1.85
N ALA A 52 4.88 0.50 -1.13
CA ALA A 52 3.57 0.30 -1.72
C ALA A 52 3.10 1.55 -2.48
N ILE A 53 3.16 2.73 -1.86
CA ILE A 53 2.79 4.00 -2.51
C ILE A 53 3.64 4.26 -3.75
N ARG A 54 4.95 4.01 -3.70
CA ARG A 54 5.83 4.17 -4.87
C ARG A 54 5.44 3.24 -6.01
N LYS A 55 5.11 1.97 -5.70
CA LYS A 55 4.66 0.99 -6.70
C LYS A 55 3.31 1.38 -7.31
N LEU A 56 2.35 1.81 -6.48
CA LEU A 56 1.04 2.27 -6.94
C LEU A 56 1.17 3.47 -7.88
N ARG A 57 1.95 4.50 -7.49
CA ARG A 57 2.21 5.66 -8.35
C ARG A 57 2.86 5.26 -9.66
N LYS A 58 3.94 4.47 -9.60
CA LYS A 58 4.63 4.02 -10.81
C LYS A 58 3.68 3.28 -11.76
N TYR A 59 2.86 2.37 -11.23
CA TYR A 59 1.88 1.63 -12.04
C TYR A 59 0.86 2.58 -12.67
N MET A 60 0.34 3.53 -11.89
CA MET A 60 -0.60 4.54 -12.37
C MET A 60 0.02 5.51 -13.37
N ASP A 61 1.31 5.84 -13.29
CA ASP A 61 1.99 6.69 -14.26
C ASP A 61 2.24 5.94 -15.58
N GLU A 62 2.48 4.63 -15.52
CA GLU A 62 2.71 3.78 -16.69
C GLU A 62 1.40 3.36 -17.41
N HIS A 63 0.27 3.34 -16.69
CA HIS A 63 -1.02 2.82 -17.17
C HIS A 63 -2.19 3.81 -17.05
N GLY A 64 -1.97 4.95 -16.42
CA GLY A 64 -2.87 6.09 -16.44
C GLY A 64 -2.58 6.86 -17.72
N GLU A 65 -3.58 6.96 -18.58
CA GLU A 65 -3.51 7.86 -19.73
C GLU A 65 -3.16 9.29 -19.26
N GLY A 66 -2.37 10.00 -20.06
CA GLY A 66 -2.07 11.42 -19.86
C GLY A 66 -3.29 12.31 -19.87
#